data_AF-A0A973YN04-F1
#
_entry.id   AF-A0A973YN04-F1
#
_cell.length_a   1.000
_cell.length_b   1.000
_cell.length_c   1.000
_cell.angle_alpha   90.00
_cell.angle_beta   90.00
_cell.angle_gamma   90.00
#
_symmetry.space_group_name_H-M   'P 1'
#
loop_
_entity.id
_entity.type
_entity.pdbx_description
1 polymer ?
#
loop_
_entity_poly.entity_id
_entity_poly.type
_entity_poly.pdbx_seq_one_letter_code
_entity_poly.pdbx_strand_id
1 'polypeptide(L)'
;MKDETPARAKSAAPQPEPFLDTSGDSDEPAFSWLEPAGGAARIDAPGTTNVPAGTTAGHTEGQPESRADRKAAEAAVEPSAAAPSRAAHAKDAPDDQSGSPVFRESLPTSALHVRPPEEEVERRNAQRESAANARPVAPRVLQVLLAIAYPFILLILAVRAVTSPLFLWVEYNRPGFPGDGYGFSTDDRMTYGSYAVDYLSNWAGPRYLGDLVHRGSDKLFKDGEVSHMADVKAVILSTFGAGALLLLLALIAILYLRRRSTGGIRRGFFAGSVITLVLVLGLGTLAFLGWQQFFTEFHRIFFADGSWTFSLDDTLIRLFPGQFWIDAGIGIAGMVLLTALVTLVLTWPTRRRRGLAPKERTAAAEES
;
A
#
# COMPACT_ATOMS: atom_id res chain seq x y z
N MET A 1 -5.92 -71.79 -24.42
CA MET A 1 -5.12 -70.87 -25.25
C MET A 1 -5.64 -69.48 -24.92
N LYS A 2 -5.10 -68.86 -23.88
CA LYS A 2 -3.89 -68.01 -23.86
C LYS A 2 -4.28 -66.55 -24.14
N ASP A 3 -4.59 -65.84 -23.06
CA ASP A 3 -4.59 -64.38 -22.99
C ASP A 3 -3.17 -63.86 -23.16
N GLU A 4 -2.97 -62.81 -23.97
CA GLU A 4 -1.69 -62.09 -24.03
C GLU A 4 -1.91 -60.60 -23.72
N THR A 5 -1.75 -60.26 -22.45
CA THR A 5 -1.57 -58.88 -21.99
C THR A 5 -0.12 -58.46 -22.27
N PRO A 6 0.17 -57.39 -23.03
CA PRO A 6 1.53 -56.93 -23.21
C PRO A 6 2.10 -56.38 -21.89
N ALA A 7 3.22 -56.94 -21.45
CA ALA A 7 3.82 -56.64 -20.16
C ALA A 7 4.39 -55.20 -20.11
N ARG A 8 4.13 -54.52 -18.99
CA ARG A 8 4.68 -53.20 -18.66
C ARG A 8 6.21 -53.28 -18.53
N ALA A 9 6.94 -52.80 -19.54
CA ALA A 9 8.39 -52.67 -19.48
C ALA A 9 8.79 -51.74 -18.32
N LYS A 10 9.52 -52.28 -17.33
CA LYS A 10 10.21 -51.48 -16.32
C LYS A 10 11.53 -50.98 -16.93
N SER A 11 11.53 -49.78 -17.49
CA SER A 11 12.80 -49.12 -17.83
C SER A 11 13.42 -48.55 -16.55
N ALA A 12 14.55 -49.12 -16.14
CA ALA A 12 15.31 -48.69 -14.98
C ALA A 12 16.62 -48.03 -15.44
N ALA A 13 16.53 -46.75 -15.74
CA ALA A 13 17.68 -45.85 -15.89
C ALA A 13 17.25 -44.46 -15.43
N PRO A 14 17.96 -43.80 -14.50
CA PRO A 14 17.77 -42.38 -14.28
C PRO A 14 18.19 -41.64 -15.55
N GLN A 15 17.33 -40.73 -16.04
CA GLN A 15 17.75 -39.77 -17.07
C GLN A 15 18.90 -38.94 -16.49
N PRO A 16 19.98 -38.68 -17.25
CA PRO A 16 20.98 -37.71 -16.83
C PRO A 16 20.29 -36.35 -16.70
N GLU A 17 20.52 -35.65 -15.58
CA GLU A 17 19.99 -34.29 -15.43
C GLU A 17 20.58 -33.39 -16.52
N PRO A 18 19.79 -32.46 -17.10
CA PRO A 18 20.30 -31.55 -18.10
C PRO A 18 21.41 -30.70 -17.47
N PHE A 19 22.60 -30.75 -18.07
CA PHE A 19 23.70 -29.87 -17.71
C PHE A 19 23.31 -28.43 -18.06
N LEU A 20 22.81 -27.70 -17.07
CA LEU A 20 22.61 -26.26 -17.16
C LEU A 20 23.98 -25.60 -17.06
N ASP A 21 24.56 -25.26 -18.22
CA ASP A 21 25.70 -24.37 -18.27
C ASP A 21 25.24 -22.98 -17.82
N THR A 22 25.59 -22.61 -16.60
CA THR A 22 25.30 -21.30 -16.00
C THR A 22 26.48 -20.33 -16.11
N SER A 23 27.51 -20.66 -16.90
CA SER A 23 28.83 -20.03 -16.82
C SER A 23 29.20 -19.06 -17.96
N GLY A 24 28.23 -18.69 -18.83
CA GLY A 24 28.48 -17.80 -19.96
C GLY A 24 27.44 -16.70 -20.24
N ASP A 25 26.24 -16.74 -19.66
CA ASP A 25 25.08 -15.93 -20.11
C ASP A 25 24.69 -14.80 -19.12
N SER A 26 25.53 -14.54 -18.10
CA SER A 26 25.25 -13.58 -17.03
C SER A 26 25.41 -12.10 -17.40
N ASP A 27 26.02 -11.84 -18.56
CA ASP A 27 26.49 -10.50 -18.95
C ASP A 27 25.61 -9.83 -20.01
N GLU A 28 24.68 -10.56 -20.64
CA GLU A 28 23.60 -9.90 -21.38
C GLU A 28 22.61 -9.28 -20.37
N PRO A 29 22.19 -8.01 -20.57
CA PRO A 29 21.19 -7.41 -19.71
C PRO A 29 19.88 -8.17 -19.88
N ALA A 30 19.48 -8.88 -18.84
CA ALA A 30 18.16 -9.48 -18.72
C ALA A 30 17.11 -8.43 -19.14
N PHE A 31 16.32 -8.77 -20.15
CA PHE A 31 15.37 -7.89 -20.83
C PHE A 31 15.93 -6.80 -21.76
N SER A 32 16.97 -7.09 -22.55
CA SER A 32 17.37 -6.26 -23.71
C SER A 32 16.18 -5.80 -24.60
N TRP A 33 15.12 -6.60 -24.68
CA TRP A 33 13.85 -6.31 -25.37
C TRP A 33 12.91 -5.27 -24.71
N LEU A 34 13.19 -4.82 -23.48
CA LEU A 34 12.45 -3.72 -22.83
C LEU A 34 12.92 -2.33 -23.31
N GLU A 35 13.98 -2.24 -24.13
CA GLU A 35 14.31 -0.98 -24.78
C GLU A 35 13.19 -0.56 -25.75
N PRO A 36 12.69 0.69 -25.68
CA PRO A 36 11.73 1.17 -26.67
C PRO A 36 12.39 1.21 -28.05
N ALA A 37 11.63 0.83 -29.08
CA ALA A 37 12.08 0.80 -30.48
C ALA A 37 12.29 2.20 -31.07
N GLY A 38 13.28 2.93 -30.55
CA GLY A 38 13.72 4.26 -30.96
C GLY A 38 15.23 4.36 -31.22
N GLY A 39 15.99 3.30 -30.94
CA GLY A 39 17.39 3.17 -31.35
C GLY A 39 17.49 2.80 -32.82
N ALA A 40 17.69 3.79 -33.70
CA ALA A 40 18.09 3.50 -35.08
C ALA A 40 19.41 2.72 -35.08
N ALA A 41 19.43 1.56 -35.73
CA ALA A 41 20.59 0.69 -35.80
C ALA A 41 21.82 1.46 -36.33
N ARG A 42 22.83 1.66 -35.47
CA ARG A 42 24.12 2.19 -35.91
C ARG A 42 24.86 1.07 -36.61
N ILE A 43 24.98 1.19 -37.92
CA ILE A 43 25.94 0.43 -38.70
C ILE A 43 27.32 1.01 -38.35
N ASP A 44 28.14 0.23 -37.64
CA ASP A 44 29.50 0.64 -37.32
C ASP A 44 30.40 0.66 -38.57
N ALA A 45 31.15 1.75 -38.71
CA ALA A 45 32.31 1.83 -39.60
C ALA A 45 33.39 2.73 -38.94
N PRO A 46 34.69 2.45 -39.13
CA PRO A 46 35.66 2.69 -38.06
C PRO A 46 36.53 3.95 -38.22
N GLY A 47 36.95 4.47 -37.06
CA GLY A 47 38.27 5.12 -36.89
C GLY A 47 38.30 6.65 -36.83
N THR A 48 38.75 7.19 -35.70
CA THR A 48 39.88 8.15 -35.61
C THR A 48 40.30 8.35 -34.15
N THR A 49 41.50 8.90 -33.94
CA THR A 49 42.31 8.74 -32.72
C THR A 49 42.61 10.05 -31.97
N ASN A 50 42.92 9.92 -30.66
CA ASN A 50 43.61 10.89 -29.78
C ASN A 50 42.81 12.18 -29.42
N VAL A 51 43.01 12.91 -28.30
CA VAL A 51 44.04 13.01 -27.24
C VAL A 51 43.36 13.35 -25.88
N PRO A 52 43.90 12.97 -24.70
CA PRO A 52 43.47 13.49 -23.39
C PRO A 52 44.46 14.52 -22.76
N ALA A 53 43.94 15.64 -22.25
CA ALA A 53 44.56 16.60 -21.31
C ALA A 53 43.48 17.61 -20.82
N GLY A 54 43.54 18.27 -19.66
CA GLY A 54 44.49 18.20 -18.54
C GLY A 54 44.10 19.16 -17.38
N THR A 55 44.51 18.78 -16.16
CA THR A 55 44.53 19.42 -14.82
C THR A 55 44.41 20.95 -14.65
N THR A 56 43.68 21.41 -13.61
CA THR A 56 44.01 22.39 -12.51
C THR A 56 42.70 23.01 -11.95
N ALA A 57 42.40 23.22 -10.66
CA ALA A 57 43.10 23.40 -9.36
C ALA A 57 43.18 24.88 -8.87
N GLY A 58 42.53 25.18 -7.73
CA GLY A 58 42.54 26.46 -6.97
C GLY A 58 41.19 26.71 -6.27
N HIS A 59 41.04 26.69 -4.93
CA HIS A 59 41.47 27.68 -3.90
C HIS A 59 40.62 28.99 -3.91
N THR A 60 40.14 29.60 -2.81
CA THR A 60 40.20 29.34 -1.33
C THR A 60 39.23 30.31 -0.57
N GLU A 61 38.75 29.94 0.64
CA GLU A 61 38.17 30.76 1.76
C GLU A 61 37.00 31.76 1.59
N GLY A 62 36.26 32.04 2.69
CA GLY A 62 35.43 33.26 2.79
C GLY A 62 34.21 33.30 3.75
N GLN A 63 34.35 33.02 5.05
CA GLN A 63 33.38 33.36 6.12
C GLN A 63 34.17 34.09 7.23
N PRO A 64 33.72 35.23 7.83
CA PRO A 64 32.62 35.21 8.81
C PRO A 64 31.75 36.48 9.05
N GLU A 65 30.64 36.22 9.76
CA GLU A 65 29.80 36.98 10.73
C GLU A 65 29.84 38.52 10.95
N SER A 66 28.77 38.98 11.64
CA SER A 66 28.72 40.11 12.61
C SER A 66 28.26 41.48 12.04
N ARG A 67 27.39 42.32 12.67
CA ARG A 67 26.52 42.27 13.88
C ARG A 67 25.76 43.60 14.05
N ALA A 68 24.82 43.64 15.01
CA ALA A 68 24.31 44.82 15.75
C ALA A 68 22.98 45.44 15.24
N ASP A 69 22.08 45.97 16.08
CA ASP A 69 22.12 46.33 17.53
C ASP A 69 20.88 45.76 18.29
N ARG A 70 20.93 45.31 19.57
CA ARG A 70 21.03 46.03 20.89
C ARG A 70 19.84 46.99 21.17
N LYS A 71 19.31 47.21 22.39
CA LYS A 71 19.64 46.89 23.82
C LYS A 71 18.29 46.86 24.61
N ALA A 72 18.06 46.08 25.67
CA ALA A 72 18.38 46.31 27.11
C ALA A 72 17.86 47.64 27.70
N ALA A 73 17.45 47.80 28.98
CA ALA A 73 17.12 46.89 30.10
C ALA A 73 16.63 47.76 31.30
N GLU A 74 15.98 47.16 32.31
CA GLU A 74 15.94 47.51 33.77
C GLU A 74 14.70 46.84 34.41
N ALA A 75 14.54 46.60 35.72
CA ALA A 75 15.38 46.20 36.87
C ALA A 75 14.59 46.52 38.16
N ALA A 76 14.90 45.83 39.27
CA ALA A 76 14.68 46.22 40.68
C ALA A 76 13.32 45.95 41.41
N VAL A 77 13.42 45.04 42.41
CA VAL A 77 13.01 45.19 43.84
C VAL A 77 11.56 44.87 44.29
N GLU A 78 11.47 44.09 45.37
CA GLU A 78 10.27 43.66 46.15
C GLU A 78 9.91 44.67 47.29
N PRO A 79 9.14 44.33 48.36
CA PRO A 79 7.85 43.60 48.51
C PRO A 79 6.81 44.50 49.26
N SER A 80 5.63 43.96 49.69
CA SER A 80 5.06 44.10 51.07
C SER A 80 3.51 44.09 51.21
N ALA A 81 3.03 43.31 52.21
CA ALA A 81 1.92 43.53 53.17
C ALA A 81 0.46 43.96 52.78
N ALA A 82 -0.46 43.02 53.06
CA ALA A 82 -1.49 43.06 54.13
C ALA A 82 -2.81 43.91 54.07
N ALA A 83 -3.93 43.17 54.11
CA ALA A 83 -5.08 43.33 55.06
C ALA A 83 -6.20 44.40 54.74
N PRO A 84 -7.24 44.60 55.59
CA PRO A 84 -8.44 43.72 55.61
C PRO A 84 -9.81 44.45 55.79
N SER A 85 -10.92 43.69 55.89
CA SER A 85 -12.21 44.09 56.52
C SER A 85 -12.85 42.84 57.16
N ARG A 86 -13.16 42.70 58.47
CA ARG A 86 -14.11 43.43 59.38
C ARG A 86 -15.54 43.53 58.82
N ALA A 87 -16.66 43.45 59.56
CA ALA A 87 -17.01 43.05 60.95
C ALA A 87 -18.57 43.14 61.10
N ALA A 88 -19.30 42.63 62.10
CA ALA A 88 -19.19 41.50 63.06
C ALA A 88 -20.50 41.42 63.91
N HIS A 89 -20.69 40.37 64.73
CA HIS A 89 -21.67 40.25 65.85
C HIS A 89 -23.19 40.14 65.52
N ALA A 90 -24.08 39.57 66.37
CA ALA A 90 -23.96 38.63 67.50
C ALA A 90 -25.37 38.20 68.02
N LYS A 91 -25.41 37.16 68.88
CA LYS A 91 -26.23 36.98 70.12
C LYS A 91 -27.01 35.65 70.26
N ASP A 92 -27.14 35.28 71.54
CA ASP A 92 -27.60 34.00 72.08
C ASP A 92 -29.13 33.81 72.18
N ALA A 93 -29.50 32.60 72.64
CA ALA A 93 -30.83 32.01 72.86
C ALA A 93 -31.73 32.74 73.89
N PRO A 94 -32.98 32.26 74.13
CA PRO A 94 -33.18 31.14 75.09
C PRO A 94 -34.29 30.11 74.74
N ASP A 95 -34.44 29.12 75.62
CA ASP A 95 -35.39 27.98 75.63
C ASP A 95 -36.89 28.34 75.59
N ASP A 96 -37.72 27.37 75.14
CA ASP A 96 -38.94 26.96 75.85
C ASP A 96 -39.26 25.46 75.63
N GLN A 97 -40.04 24.85 76.53
CA GLN A 97 -40.25 23.39 76.66
C GLN A 97 -41.63 22.89 76.18
N SER A 98 -41.78 21.56 76.19
CA SER A 98 -43.04 20.77 76.19
C SER A 98 -43.59 20.29 74.85
N GLY A 99 -43.80 18.96 74.70
CA GLY A 99 -44.40 18.38 73.48
C GLY A 99 -44.34 16.86 73.26
N SER A 100 -44.66 16.05 74.28
CA SER A 100 -45.06 14.62 74.17
C SER A 100 -44.10 13.54 73.62
N PRO A 101 -44.08 12.32 74.18
CA PRO A 101 -43.26 11.22 73.69
C PRO A 101 -43.91 10.53 72.47
N VAL A 102 -43.51 10.91 71.26
CA VAL A 102 -43.83 10.13 70.07
C VAL A 102 -42.96 8.87 70.06
N PHE A 103 -43.59 7.70 70.21
CA PHE A 103 -42.95 6.40 70.03
C PHE A 103 -42.37 6.29 68.62
N ARG A 104 -41.05 6.51 68.48
CA ARG A 104 -40.30 6.25 67.26
C ARG A 104 -39.70 4.86 67.35
N GLU A 105 -40.40 3.91 66.75
CA GLU A 105 -39.88 2.57 66.53
C GLU A 105 -38.60 2.65 65.69
N SER A 106 -37.46 2.28 66.28
CA SER A 106 -36.17 2.29 65.59
C SER A 106 -36.10 1.12 64.63
N LEU A 107 -36.58 1.34 63.40
CA LEU A 107 -36.45 0.37 62.30
C LEU A 107 -34.98 -0.08 62.16
N PRO A 108 -34.71 -1.39 61.92
CA PRO A 108 -33.37 -1.97 61.94
C PRO A 108 -32.56 -1.67 60.65
N THR A 109 -32.52 -0.41 60.23
CA THR A 109 -31.79 0.08 59.04
C THR A 109 -30.52 0.88 59.38
N SER A 110 -30.26 1.15 60.66
CA SER A 110 -29.04 1.84 61.12
C SER A 110 -27.73 1.05 60.87
N ALA A 111 -27.81 -0.24 60.54
CA ALA A 111 -26.65 -1.11 60.31
C ALA A 111 -26.04 -1.03 58.89
N LEU A 112 -26.51 -0.13 58.02
CA LEU A 112 -26.08 -0.01 56.61
C LEU A 112 -25.44 1.33 56.23
N HIS A 113 -25.08 2.17 57.21
CA HIS A 113 -24.47 3.49 57.01
C HIS A 113 -22.97 3.54 57.38
N VAL A 114 -22.25 2.43 57.29
CA VAL A 114 -20.77 2.47 57.27
C VAL A 114 -20.35 3.07 55.93
N ARG A 115 -20.10 4.39 55.93
CA ARG A 115 -19.48 5.09 54.79
C ARG A 115 -18.16 4.37 54.48
N PRO A 116 -17.96 3.85 53.24
CA PRO A 116 -16.71 3.20 52.89
C PRO A 116 -15.52 4.15 53.16
N PRO A 117 -14.36 3.63 53.60
CA PRO A 117 -13.19 4.46 53.86
C PRO A 117 -12.84 5.29 52.63
N GLU A 118 -12.47 6.56 52.84
CA GLU A 118 -12.38 7.55 51.76
C GLU A 118 -11.39 7.11 50.66
N GLU A 119 -10.28 6.46 51.05
CA GLU A 119 -9.31 5.83 50.16
C GLU A 119 -9.92 4.79 49.19
N GLU A 120 -10.93 4.01 49.63
CA GLU A 120 -11.60 3.06 48.75
C GLU A 120 -12.59 3.75 47.79
N VAL A 121 -13.22 4.84 48.24
CA VAL A 121 -14.08 5.68 47.38
C VAL A 121 -13.23 6.37 46.30
N GLU A 122 -12.09 6.94 46.68
CA GLU A 122 -11.11 7.54 45.76
C GLU A 122 -10.56 6.52 44.78
N ARG A 123 -10.14 5.33 45.24
CA ARG A 123 -9.69 4.24 44.37
C ARG A 123 -10.77 3.82 43.37
N ARG A 124 -12.02 3.69 43.80
CA ARG A 124 -13.16 3.35 42.92
C ARG A 124 -13.47 4.47 41.93
N ASN A 125 -13.33 5.73 42.32
CA ASN A 125 -13.50 6.88 41.43
C ASN A 125 -12.36 6.96 40.41
N ALA A 126 -11.09 6.83 40.83
CA ALA A 126 -9.94 6.75 39.93
C ALA A 126 -10.01 5.55 38.96
N GLN A 127 -10.57 4.42 39.38
CA GLN A 127 -10.88 3.29 38.50
C GLN A 127 -11.99 3.61 37.49
N ARG A 128 -13.03 4.35 37.88
CA ARG A 128 -14.10 4.80 36.97
C ARG A 128 -13.58 5.85 35.98
N GLU A 129 -12.76 6.78 36.44
CA GLU A 129 -12.14 7.82 35.62
C GLU A 129 -11.11 7.24 34.65
N SER A 130 -10.27 6.30 35.08
CA SER A 130 -9.37 5.59 34.16
C SER A 130 -10.12 4.72 33.15
N ALA A 131 -11.21 4.05 33.55
CA ALA A 131 -12.09 3.32 32.62
C ALA A 131 -12.83 4.25 31.63
N ALA A 132 -13.24 5.46 32.06
CA ALA A 132 -13.86 6.47 31.19
C ALA A 132 -12.84 7.13 30.26
N ASN A 133 -11.61 7.35 30.73
CA ASN A 133 -10.50 7.92 29.95
C ASN A 133 -9.80 6.90 29.04
N ALA A 134 -10.05 5.60 29.22
CA ALA A 134 -9.60 4.53 28.35
C ALA A 134 -10.27 4.62 26.97
N ARG A 135 -9.79 5.55 26.14
CA ARG A 135 -10.21 5.74 24.75
C ARG A 135 -10.13 4.38 24.02
N PRO A 136 -11.21 3.93 23.35
CA PRO A 136 -11.25 2.60 22.77
C PRO A 136 -10.15 2.46 21.71
N VAL A 137 -9.17 1.58 22.00
CA VAL A 137 -7.98 1.38 21.17
C VAL A 137 -8.33 0.65 19.87
N ALA A 138 -9.27 -0.30 19.91
CA ALA A 138 -9.67 -1.10 18.75
C ALA A 138 -10.13 -0.26 17.53
N PRO A 139 -11.02 0.75 17.65
CA PRO A 139 -11.31 1.68 16.55
C PRO A 139 -10.10 2.39 15.94
N ARG A 140 -9.03 2.66 16.71
CA ARG A 140 -7.79 3.28 16.20
C ARG A 140 -6.93 2.26 15.46
N VAL A 141 -6.73 1.07 16.04
CA VAL A 141 -6.01 -0.04 15.40
C VAL A 141 -6.65 -0.38 14.06
N LEU A 142 -7.97 -0.54 14.02
CA LEU A 142 -8.71 -0.81 12.78
C LEU A 142 -8.66 0.36 11.77
N GLN A 143 -8.48 1.62 12.21
CA GLN A 143 -8.23 2.75 11.30
C GLN A 143 -6.85 2.66 10.64
N VAL A 144 -5.81 2.28 11.41
CA VAL A 144 -4.44 2.08 10.90
C VAL A 144 -4.38 0.87 9.97
N LEU A 145 -5.00 -0.25 10.36
CA LEU A 145 -5.10 -1.44 9.51
C LEU A 145 -5.83 -1.14 8.20
N LEU A 146 -6.93 -0.37 8.22
CA LEU A 146 -7.62 0.06 7.00
C LEU A 146 -6.74 0.97 6.12
N ALA A 147 -5.96 1.88 6.72
CA ALA A 147 -5.04 2.75 6.00
C ALA A 147 -3.88 1.97 5.34
N ILE A 148 -3.35 0.94 6.01
CA ILE A 148 -2.30 0.07 5.49
C ILE A 148 -2.86 -0.89 4.43
N ALA A 149 -4.04 -1.46 4.64
CA ALA A 149 -4.67 -2.40 3.70
C ALA A 149 -5.05 -1.75 2.36
N TYR A 150 -5.42 -0.46 2.38
CA TYR A 150 -5.89 0.28 1.22
C TYR A 150 -4.94 0.26 0.00
N PRO A 151 -3.65 0.66 0.09
CA PRO A 151 -2.71 0.60 -1.04
C PRO A 151 -2.59 -0.81 -1.63
N PHE A 152 -2.53 -1.87 -0.80
CA PHE A 152 -2.41 -3.24 -1.29
C PHE A 152 -3.68 -3.71 -2.01
N ILE A 153 -4.86 -3.50 -1.43
CA ILE A 153 -6.14 -3.86 -2.08
C ILE A 153 -6.25 -3.17 -3.45
N LEU A 154 -5.93 -1.88 -3.48
CA LEU A 154 -6.05 -1.05 -4.67
C LEU A 154 -5.01 -1.42 -5.75
N LEU A 155 -3.77 -1.74 -5.36
CA LEU A 155 -2.74 -2.28 -6.25
C LEU A 155 -3.13 -3.65 -6.81
N ILE A 156 -3.63 -4.56 -5.97
CA ILE A 156 -4.05 -5.91 -6.40
C ILE A 156 -5.23 -5.83 -7.39
N LEU A 157 -6.18 -4.92 -7.17
CA LEU A 157 -7.27 -4.67 -8.12
C LEU A 157 -6.77 -4.06 -9.43
N ALA A 158 -5.77 -3.18 -9.40
CA ALA A 158 -5.14 -2.63 -10.60
C ALA A 158 -4.38 -3.70 -11.39
N VAL A 159 -3.59 -4.55 -10.73
CA VAL A 159 -2.95 -5.73 -11.34
C VAL A 159 -4.00 -6.64 -11.97
N ARG A 160 -5.07 -6.98 -11.23
CA ARG A 160 -6.18 -7.82 -11.73
C ARG A 160 -6.86 -7.24 -12.98
N ALA A 161 -6.88 -5.92 -13.13
CA ALA A 161 -7.45 -5.26 -14.29
C ALA A 161 -6.53 -5.33 -15.53
N VAL A 162 -5.20 -5.16 -15.37
CA VAL A 162 -4.27 -5.32 -16.50
C VAL A 162 -4.00 -6.78 -16.87
N THR A 163 -4.06 -7.72 -15.92
CA THR A 163 -4.06 -9.17 -16.21
C THR A 163 -5.45 -9.65 -16.63
N SER A 164 -6.07 -8.99 -17.61
CA SER A 164 -7.40 -9.33 -18.12
C SER A 164 -7.45 -9.35 -19.64
N PRO A 165 -8.34 -10.18 -20.25
CA PRO A 165 -8.52 -10.19 -21.70
C PRO A 165 -8.94 -8.82 -22.27
N LEU A 166 -9.62 -7.98 -21.48
CA LEU A 166 -10.00 -6.64 -21.89
C LEU A 166 -8.76 -5.73 -22.03
N PHE A 167 -7.82 -5.78 -21.08
CA PHE A 167 -6.59 -4.99 -21.19
C PHE A 167 -5.73 -5.47 -22.36
N LEU A 168 -5.58 -6.79 -22.53
CA LEU A 168 -4.89 -7.37 -23.69
C LEU A 168 -5.49 -6.88 -25.02
N TRP A 169 -6.82 -6.86 -25.13
CA TRP A 169 -7.51 -6.36 -26.30
C TRP A 169 -7.28 -4.86 -26.53
N VAL A 170 -7.40 -4.03 -25.48
CA VAL A 170 -7.12 -2.59 -25.57
C VAL A 170 -5.69 -2.34 -26.05
N GLU A 171 -4.73 -3.07 -25.50
CA GLU A 171 -3.31 -2.86 -25.77
C GLU A 171 -2.90 -3.28 -27.19
N TYR A 172 -3.49 -4.34 -27.74
CA TYR A 172 -3.27 -4.71 -29.14
C TYR A 172 -4.09 -3.88 -30.16
N ASN A 173 -5.14 -3.18 -29.73
CA ASN A 173 -6.00 -2.36 -30.62
C ASN A 173 -5.72 -0.85 -30.52
N ARG A 174 -4.81 -0.41 -29.65
CA ARG A 174 -4.40 1.01 -29.59
C ARG A 174 -3.57 1.41 -30.82
N PRO A 175 -3.62 2.69 -31.23
CA PRO A 175 -2.68 3.22 -32.23
C PRO A 175 -1.22 3.12 -31.74
N GLY A 176 -0.33 2.70 -32.64
CA GLY A 176 1.12 2.74 -32.41
C GLY A 176 1.72 1.60 -31.56
N PHE A 177 0.96 0.55 -31.24
CA PHE A 177 1.52 -0.64 -30.60
C PHE A 177 2.48 -1.38 -31.57
N PRO A 178 3.67 -1.85 -31.12
CA PRO A 178 4.65 -2.48 -32.00
C PRO A 178 4.19 -3.84 -32.54
N GLY A 179 4.33 -4.03 -33.85
CA GLY A 179 4.15 -5.33 -34.51
C GLY A 179 5.21 -6.36 -34.08
N ASP A 180 4.95 -7.64 -34.34
CA ASP A 180 5.95 -8.70 -34.13
C ASP A 180 6.93 -8.76 -35.32
N GLY A 181 8.23 -8.61 -35.06
CA GLY A 181 9.27 -8.75 -36.07
C GLY A 181 9.47 -10.19 -36.57
N TYR A 182 8.90 -11.17 -35.87
CA TYR A 182 9.07 -12.60 -36.11
C TYR A 182 7.83 -13.27 -36.74
N GLY A 183 6.84 -12.47 -37.19
CA GLY A 183 5.78 -12.93 -38.10
C GLY A 183 4.42 -13.26 -37.50
N PHE A 184 4.16 -13.04 -36.20
CA PHE A 184 2.79 -13.08 -35.69
C PHE A 184 2.00 -11.84 -36.13
N SER A 185 0.84 -12.04 -36.73
CA SER A 185 -0.15 -10.97 -36.91
C SER A 185 -0.75 -10.53 -35.58
N THR A 186 -1.39 -9.35 -35.54
CA THR A 186 -2.14 -8.90 -34.35
C THR A 186 -3.21 -9.93 -33.94
N ASP A 187 -3.84 -10.61 -34.89
CA ASP A 187 -4.84 -11.67 -34.62
C ASP A 187 -4.21 -12.93 -34.01
N ASP A 188 -3.02 -13.33 -34.47
CA ASP A 188 -2.25 -14.41 -33.86
C ASP A 188 -1.89 -14.05 -32.40
N ARG A 189 -1.42 -12.81 -32.17
CA ARG A 189 -1.03 -12.31 -30.84
C ARG A 189 -2.22 -12.16 -29.89
N MET A 190 -3.37 -11.71 -30.39
CA MET A 190 -4.64 -11.72 -29.66
C MET A 190 -5.01 -13.15 -29.26
N THR A 191 -4.92 -14.11 -30.20
CA THR A 191 -5.30 -15.51 -29.97
C THR A 191 -4.37 -16.17 -28.95
N TYR A 192 -3.07 -16.20 -29.21
CA TYR A 192 -2.08 -16.87 -28.37
C TYR A 192 -1.89 -16.17 -27.02
N GLY A 193 -1.91 -14.83 -27.01
CA GLY A 193 -1.88 -14.03 -25.78
C GLY A 193 -3.11 -14.26 -24.91
N SER A 194 -4.29 -14.50 -25.50
CA SER A 194 -5.50 -14.80 -24.72
C SER A 194 -5.41 -16.11 -23.95
N TYR A 195 -4.75 -17.15 -24.49
CA TYR A 195 -4.48 -18.38 -23.75
C TYR A 195 -3.54 -18.12 -22.57
N ALA A 196 -2.45 -17.37 -22.77
CA ALA A 196 -1.53 -17.01 -21.69
C ALA A 196 -2.20 -16.19 -20.58
N VAL A 197 -3.07 -15.23 -20.92
CA VAL A 197 -3.82 -14.43 -19.92
C VAL A 197 -4.92 -15.23 -19.22
N ASP A 198 -5.65 -16.10 -19.93
CA ASP A 198 -6.63 -17.00 -19.32
C ASP A 198 -5.98 -18.00 -18.35
N TYR A 199 -4.81 -18.52 -18.72
CA TYR A 199 -4.04 -19.44 -17.88
C TYR A 199 -3.77 -18.88 -16.48
N LEU A 200 -3.53 -17.58 -16.33
CA LEU A 200 -3.29 -16.94 -15.02
C LEU A 200 -4.49 -16.99 -14.07
N SER A 201 -5.72 -17.17 -14.58
CA SER A 201 -6.96 -17.16 -13.77
C SER A 201 -7.72 -18.49 -13.77
N ASN A 202 -7.40 -19.42 -14.69
CA ASN A 202 -8.07 -20.71 -14.78
C ASN A 202 -7.45 -21.77 -13.83
N TRP A 203 -8.09 -22.94 -13.70
CA TRP A 203 -7.62 -24.03 -12.84
C TRP A 203 -6.76 -25.09 -13.55
N ALA A 204 -6.34 -24.84 -14.80
CA ALA A 204 -5.57 -25.80 -15.58
C ALA A 204 -4.09 -25.86 -15.17
N GLY A 205 -3.46 -27.04 -15.30
CA GLY A 205 -2.02 -27.22 -15.10
C GLY A 205 -1.18 -26.72 -16.30
N PRO A 206 0.17 -26.74 -16.20
CA PRO A 206 1.08 -26.16 -17.21
C PRO A 206 0.88 -26.68 -18.65
N ARG A 207 0.38 -27.92 -18.79
CA ARG A 207 -0.03 -28.51 -20.08
C ARG A 207 -1.02 -27.66 -20.88
N TYR A 208 -1.78 -26.78 -20.24
CA TYR A 208 -2.67 -25.84 -20.93
C TYR A 208 -1.93 -24.95 -21.94
N LEU A 209 -0.68 -24.57 -21.64
CA LEU A 209 0.19 -23.86 -22.57
C LEU A 209 1.17 -24.80 -23.28
N GLY A 210 1.68 -25.82 -22.60
CA GLY A 210 2.67 -26.76 -23.16
C GLY A 210 2.15 -27.72 -24.24
N ASP A 211 0.83 -27.95 -24.30
CA ASP A 211 0.20 -28.76 -25.35
C ASP A 211 -0.29 -27.89 -26.54
N LEU A 212 -0.08 -26.57 -26.52
CA LEU A 212 -0.39 -25.68 -27.66
C LEU A 212 0.68 -25.81 -28.75
N VAL A 213 0.24 -25.81 -30.01
CA VAL A 213 1.11 -25.91 -31.20
C VAL A 213 0.87 -24.78 -32.19
N HIS A 214 1.91 -24.38 -32.91
CA HIS A 214 1.81 -23.46 -34.03
C HIS A 214 1.22 -24.15 -35.27
N ARG A 215 0.91 -23.38 -36.34
CA ARG A 215 0.43 -23.91 -37.63
C ARG A 215 1.35 -24.98 -38.25
N GLY A 216 2.64 -24.99 -37.88
CA GLY A 216 3.65 -25.97 -38.32
C GLY A 216 3.68 -27.29 -37.52
N SER A 217 2.87 -27.45 -36.47
CA SER A 217 2.89 -28.56 -35.49
C SER A 217 4.01 -28.53 -34.43
N ASP A 218 4.91 -27.55 -34.47
CA ASP A 218 5.86 -27.29 -33.39
C ASP A 218 5.15 -26.72 -32.15
N LYS A 219 5.73 -26.93 -30.95
CA LYS A 219 5.23 -26.34 -29.70
C LYS A 219 5.15 -24.81 -29.83
N LEU A 220 4.04 -24.23 -29.39
CA LEU A 220 3.85 -22.78 -29.38
C LEU A 220 4.70 -22.10 -28.28
N PHE A 221 4.82 -22.73 -27.11
CA PHE A 221 5.68 -22.28 -26.01
C PHE A 221 6.76 -23.33 -25.73
N LYS A 222 8.01 -22.88 -25.56
CA LYS A 222 9.14 -23.69 -25.06
C LYS A 222 8.90 -24.07 -23.60
N ASP A 223 9.51 -25.18 -23.16
CA ASP A 223 9.26 -25.73 -21.83
C ASP A 223 9.67 -24.78 -20.69
N GLY A 224 10.68 -23.93 -20.91
CA GLY A 224 11.05 -22.84 -19.99
C GLY A 224 9.97 -21.76 -19.84
N GLU A 225 9.37 -21.33 -20.95
CA GLU A 225 8.26 -20.34 -20.96
C GLU A 225 7.03 -20.89 -20.23
N VAL A 226 6.72 -22.17 -20.41
CA VAL A 226 5.63 -22.87 -19.72
C VAL A 226 5.91 -22.97 -18.21
N SER A 227 7.15 -23.26 -17.82
CA SER A 227 7.57 -23.28 -16.41
C SER A 227 7.42 -21.90 -15.77
N HIS A 228 7.94 -20.86 -16.43
CA HIS A 228 7.83 -19.48 -15.96
C HIS A 228 6.38 -19.04 -15.80
N MET A 229 5.52 -19.32 -16.79
CA MET A 229 4.09 -19.02 -16.69
C MET A 229 3.40 -19.75 -15.54
N ALA A 230 3.86 -20.93 -15.14
CA ALA A 230 3.36 -21.64 -13.96
C ALA A 230 3.76 -20.93 -12.65
N ASP A 231 4.98 -20.42 -12.55
CA ASP A 231 5.44 -19.61 -11.42
C ASP A 231 4.67 -18.28 -11.34
N VAL A 232 4.52 -17.56 -12.46
CA VAL A 232 3.71 -16.34 -12.55
C VAL A 232 2.27 -16.61 -12.11
N LYS A 233 1.66 -17.72 -12.54
CA LYS A 233 0.33 -18.14 -12.10
C LYS A 233 0.26 -18.37 -10.59
N ALA A 234 1.26 -19.01 -9.98
CA ALA A 234 1.31 -19.21 -8.54
C ALA A 234 1.37 -17.86 -7.78
N VAL A 235 2.19 -16.92 -8.23
CA VAL A 235 2.27 -15.55 -7.68
C VAL A 235 0.96 -14.80 -7.83
N ILE A 236 0.33 -14.84 -9.01
CA ILE A 236 -0.94 -14.18 -9.29
C ILE A 236 -2.09 -14.74 -8.43
N LEU A 237 -2.26 -16.06 -8.39
CA LEU A 237 -3.34 -16.70 -7.63
C LEU A 237 -3.17 -16.51 -6.11
N SER A 238 -1.95 -16.62 -5.58
CA SER A 238 -1.67 -16.37 -4.16
C SER A 238 -1.88 -14.90 -3.79
N THR A 239 -1.47 -13.96 -4.65
CA THR A 239 -1.71 -12.52 -4.48
C THR A 239 -3.20 -12.18 -4.50
N PHE A 240 -3.97 -12.76 -5.43
CA PHE A 240 -5.43 -12.54 -5.47
C PHE A 240 -6.15 -13.17 -4.27
N GLY A 241 -5.71 -14.34 -3.80
CA GLY A 241 -6.21 -14.97 -2.57
C GLY A 241 -5.95 -14.12 -1.32
N ALA A 242 -4.73 -13.62 -1.17
CA ALA A 242 -4.35 -12.71 -0.09
C ALA A 242 -5.12 -11.37 -0.17
N GLY A 243 -5.29 -10.82 -1.38
CA GLY A 243 -6.08 -9.62 -1.63
C GLY A 243 -7.56 -9.78 -1.29
N ALA A 244 -8.17 -10.93 -1.61
CA ALA A 244 -9.55 -11.24 -1.26
C ALA A 244 -9.75 -11.35 0.27
N LEU A 245 -8.81 -11.99 0.98
CA LEU A 245 -8.80 -12.04 2.44
C LEU A 245 -8.63 -10.63 3.05
N LEU A 246 -7.70 -9.83 2.53
CA LEU A 246 -7.44 -8.47 3.00
C LEU A 246 -8.66 -7.56 2.77
N LEU A 247 -9.34 -7.69 1.64
CA LEU A 247 -10.59 -6.99 1.33
C LEU A 247 -11.72 -7.41 2.30
N LEU A 248 -11.87 -8.70 2.60
CA LEU A 248 -12.85 -9.19 3.58
C LEU A 248 -12.59 -8.59 4.98
N LEU A 249 -11.33 -8.59 5.43
CA LEU A 249 -10.93 -7.98 6.71
C LEU A 249 -11.18 -6.46 6.72
N ALA A 250 -10.89 -5.76 5.62
CA ALA A 250 -11.19 -4.33 5.48
C ALA A 250 -12.70 -4.05 5.54
N LEU A 251 -13.54 -4.87 4.91
CA LEU A 251 -15.00 -4.76 4.98
C LEU A 251 -15.53 -4.97 6.40
N ILE A 252 -15.02 -5.97 7.13
CA ILE A 252 -15.35 -6.20 8.54
C ILE A 252 -14.94 -5.00 9.41
N ALA A 253 -13.73 -4.47 9.20
CA ALA A 253 -13.25 -3.26 9.88
C ALA A 253 -14.14 -2.04 9.60
N ILE A 254 -14.56 -1.82 8.34
CA ILE A 254 -15.47 -0.75 7.94
C ILE A 254 -16.84 -0.89 8.63
N LEU A 255 -17.42 -2.09 8.67
CA LEU A 255 -18.70 -2.36 9.34
C LEU A 255 -18.63 -2.08 10.85
N TYR A 256 -17.53 -2.48 11.51
CA TYR A 256 -17.28 -2.19 12.92
C TYR A 256 -17.11 -0.68 13.17
N LEU A 257 -16.24 -0.01 12.40
CA LEU A 257 -16.02 1.44 12.48
C LEU A 257 -17.31 2.24 12.24
N ARG A 258 -18.17 1.82 11.30
CA ARG A 258 -19.45 2.49 11.00
C ARG A 258 -20.35 2.60 12.23
N ARG A 259 -20.33 1.59 13.12
CA ARG A 259 -21.13 1.56 14.35
C ARG A 259 -20.43 2.19 15.56
N ARG A 260 -19.09 2.28 15.57
CA ARG A 260 -18.30 2.67 16.75
C ARG A 260 -17.45 3.93 16.61
N SER A 261 -17.31 4.54 15.43
CA SER A 261 -16.48 5.74 15.25
C SER A 261 -16.99 6.71 14.17
N THR A 262 -17.46 7.88 14.61
CA THR A 262 -17.85 8.98 13.71
C THR A 262 -16.66 9.46 12.88
N GLY A 263 -16.72 9.23 11.57
CA GLY A 263 -15.65 9.61 10.63
C GLY A 263 -14.36 8.77 10.73
N GLY A 264 -14.33 7.67 11.49
CA GLY A 264 -13.15 6.78 11.55
C GLY A 264 -12.80 6.21 10.19
N ILE A 265 -13.80 5.74 9.43
CA ILE A 265 -13.65 5.22 8.07
C ILE A 265 -12.96 6.25 7.15
N ARG A 266 -13.42 7.52 7.20
CA ARG A 266 -12.85 8.61 6.39
C ARG A 266 -11.39 8.88 6.75
N ARG A 267 -11.03 8.82 8.04
CA ARG A 267 -9.64 8.99 8.50
C ARG A 267 -8.73 7.86 8.01
N GLY A 268 -9.19 6.61 8.07
CA GLY A 268 -8.46 5.46 7.53
C GLY A 268 -8.22 5.57 6.03
N PHE A 269 -9.26 5.82 5.24
CA PHE A 269 -9.12 5.99 3.79
C PHE A 269 -8.33 7.24 3.39
N PHE A 270 -8.43 8.36 4.13
CA PHE A 270 -7.60 9.55 3.88
C PHE A 270 -6.11 9.23 4.08
N ALA A 271 -5.75 8.61 5.21
CA ALA A 271 -4.38 8.20 5.49
C ALA A 271 -3.87 7.17 4.46
N GLY A 272 -4.70 6.17 4.13
CA GLY A 272 -4.37 5.19 3.09
C GLY A 272 -4.18 5.83 1.72
N SER A 273 -4.98 6.83 1.35
CA SER A 273 -4.82 7.58 0.09
C SER A 273 -3.49 8.33 0.04
N VAL A 274 -3.09 9.00 1.15
CA VAL A 274 -1.78 9.66 1.24
C VAL A 274 -0.64 8.65 1.12
N ILE A 275 -0.71 7.51 1.81
CA ILE A 275 0.29 6.43 1.70
C ILE A 275 0.38 5.92 0.26
N THR A 276 -0.78 5.66 -0.38
CA THR A 276 -0.84 5.18 -1.78
C THR A 276 -0.21 6.17 -2.74
N LEU A 277 -0.47 7.48 -2.57
CA LEU A 277 0.12 8.53 -3.40
C LEU A 277 1.65 8.60 -3.26
N VAL A 278 2.18 8.50 -2.03
CA VAL A 278 3.63 8.46 -1.80
C VAL A 278 4.25 7.21 -2.45
N LEU A 279 3.63 6.04 -2.29
CA LEU A 279 4.13 4.79 -2.87
C LEU A 279 4.10 4.80 -4.40
N VAL A 280 2.98 5.19 -5.03
CA VAL A 280 2.86 5.17 -6.50
C VAL A 280 3.75 6.21 -7.17
N LEU A 281 3.91 7.39 -6.57
CA LEU A 281 4.83 8.41 -7.08
C LEU A 281 6.30 7.99 -6.90
N GLY A 282 6.66 7.40 -5.76
CA GLY A 282 8.01 6.89 -5.52
C GLY A 282 8.38 5.75 -6.48
N LEU A 283 7.57 4.68 -6.52
CA LEU A 283 7.80 3.53 -7.41
C LEU A 283 7.72 3.93 -8.89
N GLY A 284 6.76 4.80 -9.27
CA GLY A 284 6.66 5.32 -10.63
C GLY A 284 7.87 6.16 -11.04
N THR A 285 8.47 6.92 -10.12
CA THR A 285 9.71 7.66 -10.39
C THR A 285 10.89 6.71 -10.61
N LEU A 286 11.03 5.65 -9.79
CA LEU A 286 12.08 4.64 -9.97
C LEU A 286 11.92 3.91 -11.32
N ALA A 287 10.71 3.49 -11.65
CA ALA A 287 10.39 2.84 -12.94
C ALA A 287 10.65 3.78 -14.13
N PHE A 288 10.38 5.08 -14.00
CA PHE A 288 10.63 6.07 -15.05
C PHE A 288 12.13 6.35 -15.26
N LEU A 289 12.92 6.41 -14.18
CA LEU A 289 14.36 6.68 -14.25
C LEU A 289 15.19 5.48 -14.73
N GLY A 290 14.70 4.26 -14.52
CA GLY A 290 15.45 3.04 -14.83
C GLY A 290 14.53 1.82 -15.00
N TRP A 291 13.70 1.83 -16.04
CA TRP A 291 12.72 0.78 -16.31
C TRP A 291 13.32 -0.64 -16.30
N GLN A 292 14.47 -0.81 -16.96
CA GLN A 292 15.20 -2.08 -17.03
C GLN A 292 15.54 -2.63 -15.64
N GLN A 293 16.23 -1.83 -14.83
CA GLN A 293 16.61 -2.21 -13.47
C GLN A 293 15.38 -2.43 -12.59
N PHE A 294 14.35 -1.58 -12.71
CA PHE A 294 13.10 -1.72 -11.96
C PHE A 294 12.40 -3.05 -12.24
N PHE A 295 12.29 -3.44 -13.52
CA PHE A 295 11.63 -4.68 -13.92
C PHE A 295 12.47 -5.92 -13.57
N THR A 296 13.80 -5.85 -13.68
CA THR A 296 14.75 -6.88 -13.20
C THR A 296 14.65 -7.11 -11.70
N GLU A 297 14.71 -6.06 -10.88
CA GLU A 297 14.60 -6.20 -9.43
C GLU A 297 13.19 -6.65 -8.99
N PHE A 298 12.15 -6.27 -9.75
CA PHE A 298 10.81 -6.83 -9.55
C PHE A 298 10.78 -8.35 -9.77
N HIS A 299 11.40 -8.88 -10.85
CA HIS A 299 11.42 -10.32 -11.12
C HIS A 299 12.21 -11.09 -10.06
N ARG A 300 13.36 -10.57 -9.62
CA ARG A 300 14.21 -11.17 -8.56
C ARG A 300 13.51 -11.34 -7.21
N ILE A 301 12.46 -10.56 -6.92
CA ILE A 301 11.65 -10.71 -5.69
C ILE A 301 10.78 -11.98 -5.74
N PHE A 302 10.38 -12.44 -6.93
CA PHE A 302 9.39 -13.51 -7.10
C PHE A 302 9.94 -14.78 -7.74
N PHE A 303 11.01 -14.69 -8.53
CA PHE A 303 11.52 -15.76 -9.38
C PHE A 303 13.03 -15.94 -9.23
N ALA A 304 13.51 -17.17 -9.39
CA ALA A 304 14.94 -17.47 -9.34
C ALA A 304 15.68 -16.93 -10.58
N ASP A 305 16.95 -16.54 -10.45
CA ASP A 305 17.75 -16.11 -11.60
C ASP A 305 17.78 -17.20 -12.69
N GLY A 306 17.61 -16.79 -13.94
CA GLY A 306 17.54 -17.69 -15.11
C GLY A 306 16.18 -18.35 -15.37
N SER A 307 15.18 -18.25 -14.47
CA SER A 307 13.85 -18.86 -14.70
C SER A 307 12.85 -17.97 -15.45
N TRP A 308 13.28 -16.80 -15.90
CA TRP A 308 12.43 -15.75 -16.48
C TRP A 308 13.10 -14.92 -17.58
N THR A 309 14.33 -15.27 -17.97
CA THR A 309 15.08 -14.66 -19.07
C THR A 309 14.85 -15.42 -20.37
N PHE A 310 14.46 -14.70 -21.42
CA PHE A 310 14.00 -15.24 -22.69
C PHE A 310 14.52 -14.41 -23.87
N SER A 311 14.70 -15.08 -25.01
CA SER A 311 15.20 -14.52 -26.27
C SER A 311 14.14 -13.69 -27.00
N LEU A 312 14.56 -12.87 -27.96
CA LEU A 312 13.65 -12.01 -28.75
C LEU A 312 12.63 -12.81 -29.58
N ASP A 313 13.00 -14.02 -30.02
CA ASP A 313 12.17 -14.93 -30.82
C ASP A 313 11.26 -15.83 -29.97
N ASP A 314 11.41 -15.83 -28.64
CA ASP A 314 10.56 -16.59 -27.72
C ASP A 314 9.12 -16.07 -27.76
N THR A 315 8.17 -17.00 -27.81
CA THR A 315 6.74 -16.69 -28.00
C THR A 315 6.22 -15.75 -26.92
N LEU A 316 6.63 -15.93 -25.66
CA LEU A 316 6.21 -15.12 -24.53
C LEU A 316 6.66 -13.66 -24.68
N ILE A 317 7.88 -13.42 -25.17
CA ILE A 317 8.42 -12.08 -25.43
C ILE A 317 7.74 -11.44 -26.63
N ARG A 318 7.51 -12.22 -27.69
CA ARG A 318 6.78 -11.76 -28.89
C ARG A 318 5.32 -11.44 -28.60
N LEU A 319 4.70 -12.13 -27.65
CA LEU A 319 3.36 -11.80 -27.16
C LEU A 319 3.40 -10.55 -26.28
N PHE A 320 4.23 -10.55 -25.23
CA PHE A 320 4.30 -9.49 -24.22
C PHE A 320 5.64 -8.73 -24.29
N PRO A 321 5.88 -7.92 -25.34
CA PRO A 321 7.13 -7.20 -25.55
C PRO A 321 7.25 -6.04 -24.57
N GLY A 322 8.37 -5.32 -24.61
CA GLY A 322 8.69 -4.29 -23.63
C GLY A 322 7.61 -3.23 -23.45
N GLN A 323 7.05 -2.78 -24.56
CA GLN A 323 5.97 -1.81 -24.61
C GLN A 323 4.73 -2.27 -23.82
N PHE A 324 4.33 -3.55 -23.93
CA PHE A 324 3.17 -4.08 -23.20
C PHE A 324 3.33 -3.95 -21.68
N TRP A 325 4.53 -4.22 -21.16
CA TRP A 325 4.80 -4.13 -19.71
C TRP A 325 4.93 -2.68 -19.23
N ILE A 326 5.51 -1.79 -20.04
CA ILE A 326 5.52 -0.35 -19.78
C ILE A 326 4.08 0.17 -19.69
N ASP A 327 3.24 -0.17 -20.66
CA ASP A 327 1.85 0.28 -20.73
C ASP A 327 0.98 -0.35 -19.64
N ALA A 328 1.21 -1.61 -19.26
CA ALA A 328 0.60 -2.22 -18.07
C ALA A 328 1.02 -1.50 -16.77
N GLY A 329 2.30 -1.12 -16.65
CA GLY A 329 2.82 -0.34 -15.52
C GLY A 329 2.19 1.05 -15.43
N ILE A 330 2.08 1.76 -16.56
CA ILE A 330 1.39 3.05 -16.67
C ILE A 330 -0.11 2.90 -16.35
N GLY A 331 -0.76 1.84 -16.84
CA GLY A 331 -2.15 1.52 -16.55
C GLY A 331 -2.40 1.29 -15.05
N ILE A 332 -1.57 0.48 -14.41
CA ILE A 332 -1.59 0.28 -12.95
C ILE A 332 -1.41 1.62 -12.25
N ALA A 333 -0.34 2.37 -12.54
CA ALA A 333 -0.04 3.63 -11.89
C ALA A 333 -1.17 4.66 -12.05
N GLY A 334 -1.76 4.76 -13.25
CA GLY A 334 -2.88 5.66 -13.56
C GLY A 334 -4.17 5.31 -12.80
N MET A 335 -4.58 4.04 -12.80
CA MET A 335 -5.73 3.57 -12.02
C MET A 335 -5.52 3.79 -10.52
N VAL A 336 -4.30 3.52 -10.04
CA VAL A 336 -3.91 3.67 -8.63
C VAL A 336 -3.98 5.13 -8.21
N LEU A 337 -3.33 6.01 -8.97
CA LEU A 337 -3.28 7.45 -8.73
C LEU A 337 -4.69 8.06 -8.76
N LEU A 338 -5.49 7.77 -9.80
CA LEU A 338 -6.85 8.30 -9.94
C LEU A 338 -7.74 7.89 -8.76
N THR A 339 -7.73 6.60 -8.40
CA THR A 339 -8.56 6.08 -7.31
C THR A 339 -8.14 6.66 -5.95
N ALA A 340 -6.83 6.80 -5.71
CA ALA A 340 -6.30 7.43 -4.50
C ALA A 340 -6.65 8.93 -4.43
N LEU A 341 -6.53 9.69 -5.53
CA LEU A 341 -6.91 11.11 -5.59
C LEU A 341 -8.42 11.31 -5.34
N VAL A 342 -9.28 10.54 -6.01
CA VAL A 342 -10.73 10.58 -5.79
C VAL A 342 -11.06 10.25 -4.33
N THR A 343 -10.44 9.22 -3.76
CA THR A 343 -10.66 8.84 -2.36
C THR A 343 -10.16 9.92 -1.40
N LEU A 344 -9.00 10.55 -1.65
CA LEU A 344 -8.46 11.66 -0.87
C LEU A 344 -9.43 12.87 -0.86
N VAL A 345 -9.95 13.26 -2.03
CA VAL A 345 -10.92 14.36 -2.17
C VAL A 345 -12.24 14.04 -1.46
N LEU A 346 -12.79 12.83 -1.64
CA LEU A 346 -14.04 12.41 -1.00
C LEU A 346 -13.92 12.29 0.53
N THR A 347 -12.73 11.95 1.02
CA THR A 347 -12.43 11.83 2.46
C THR A 347 -11.85 13.10 3.09
N TRP A 348 -11.62 14.15 2.29
CA TRP A 348 -10.96 15.39 2.74
C TRP A 348 -11.61 15.96 4.01
N PRO A 349 -10.81 16.28 5.04
CA PRO A 349 -11.32 16.57 6.38
C PRO A 349 -11.84 18.01 6.51
N THR A 350 -12.94 18.34 5.82
CA THR A 350 -13.59 19.66 5.83
C THR A 350 -14.26 20.01 7.16
N ARG A 351 -14.28 21.31 7.50
CA ARG A 351 -14.80 21.84 8.78
C ARG A 351 -16.25 21.40 9.06
N ARG A 352 -17.14 21.48 8.06
CA ARG A 352 -18.54 20.97 8.14
C ARG A 352 -18.63 19.48 8.46
N ARG A 353 -17.64 18.66 8.07
CA ARG A 353 -17.60 17.21 8.32
C ARG A 353 -16.88 16.82 9.62
N ARG A 354 -16.24 17.78 10.30
CA ARG A 354 -15.63 17.61 11.63
C ARG A 354 -16.60 17.89 12.79
N GLY A 355 -17.85 18.26 12.52
CA GLY A 355 -18.85 18.62 13.55
C GLY A 355 -18.58 19.94 14.27
N LEU A 356 -17.62 20.74 13.77
CA LEU A 356 -17.37 22.08 14.28
C LEU A 356 -18.50 22.99 13.82
N ALA A 357 -19.12 23.69 14.76
CA ALA A 357 -20.15 24.68 14.48
C ALA A 357 -19.68 25.68 13.40
N PRO A 358 -20.59 26.21 12.56
CA PRO A 358 -20.32 27.40 11.77
C PRO A 358 -19.71 28.46 12.69
N LYS A 359 -18.73 29.23 12.20
CA LYS A 359 -18.30 30.43 12.92
C LYS A 359 -19.45 31.42 12.78
N GLU A 360 -20.37 31.43 13.75
CA GLU A 360 -21.38 32.47 13.87
C GLU A 360 -20.67 33.83 13.89
N ARG A 361 -21.36 34.86 13.39
CA ARG A 361 -20.82 36.22 13.30
C ARG A 361 -20.78 36.86 14.69
N THR A 362 -19.87 36.40 15.55
CA THR A 362 -19.44 37.09 16.77
C THR A 362 -18.56 38.30 16.37
N ALA A 363 -19.18 39.22 15.64
CA ALA A 363 -18.64 40.46 15.09
C ALA A 363 -19.75 41.45 14.69
N ALA A 364 -21.01 41.18 15.08
CA ALA A 364 -22.19 41.99 14.75
C ALA A 364 -23.04 42.30 16.00
N ALA A 365 -22.42 42.25 17.19
CA ALA A 365 -23.05 42.52 18.48
C ALA A 365 -22.15 43.33 19.44
N GLU A 366 -21.02 43.85 18.94
CA GLU A 366 -20.18 44.85 19.62
C GLU A 366 -20.27 46.24 18.96
N GLU A 367 -21.06 46.38 17.88
CA GLU A 367 -21.37 47.64 17.18
C GLU A 367 -22.89 47.72 16.86
N SER A 368 -23.72 47.95 17.89
CA SER A 368 -25.12 48.44 17.76
C SER A 368 -25.63 49.06 19.05
#